data_AF-A0A0N4WSR5-F1
#
_entry.id   AF-A0A0N4WSR5-F1
#
_cell.length_a   1.000
_cell.length_b   1.000
_cell.length_c   1.000
_cell.angle_alpha   90.00
_cell.angle_beta   90.00
_cell.angle_gamma   90.00
#
_symmetry.space_group_name_H-M   'P 1'
#
loop_
_entity.id
_entity.type
_entity.pdbx_description
1 polymer ?
#
loop_
_entity_poly.entity_id
_entity_poly.type
_entity_poly.pdbx_seq_one_letter_code
_entity_poly.pdbx_strand_id
1 'polypeptide(L)'
;MLSEPECRVLSSAFDTLAKDFDPKDATVFLEGSGLITTDLAEKIETRPTRLERLREFLRIYRRRATDCELLISYFKFAGQEYIANLLQTDLEHALDSNERCSSVPRFPHHLRLRKLLAGHVPRVWQHVKREHLQNNVAEVLRQRADLGSVLRTFALFLFFSNYTSKHLFRIGDMASRFSFWTRPCPYVVSGSSSYVMG
;
A
#
# COMPACT_ATOMS: atom_id res chain seq x y z
N MET A 1 -10.02 9.83 11.23
CA MET A 1 -8.95 9.43 10.30
C MET A 1 -9.45 8.18 9.61
N LEU A 2 -9.44 8.16 8.28
CA LEU A 2 -9.97 7.05 7.50
C LEU A 2 -9.20 5.74 7.76
N SER A 3 -9.92 4.64 7.62
CA SER A 3 -9.35 3.29 7.66
C SER A 3 -8.48 2.99 6.43
N GLU A 4 -7.64 1.96 6.53
CA GLU A 4 -6.81 1.48 5.42
C GLU A 4 -7.62 1.09 4.15
N PRO A 5 -8.74 0.34 4.25
CA PRO A 5 -9.54 0.00 3.08
C PRO A 5 -10.13 1.25 2.42
N GLU A 6 -10.68 2.19 3.19
CA GLU A 6 -11.21 3.46 2.66
C GLU A 6 -10.14 4.30 1.96
N CYS A 7 -8.94 4.39 2.54
CA CYS A 7 -7.82 5.09 1.91
C CYS A 7 -7.38 4.44 0.58
N ARG A 8 -7.49 3.11 0.49
CA ARG A 8 -7.19 2.34 -0.73
C ARG A 8 -8.22 2.63 -1.81
N VAL A 9 -9.51 2.61 -1.48
CA VAL A 9 -10.62 2.97 -2.39
C VAL A 9 -10.46 4.40 -2.91
N LEU A 10 -10.15 5.36 -2.05
CA LEU A 10 -9.87 6.73 -2.49
C LEU A 10 -8.62 6.84 -3.39
N SER A 11 -7.69 5.91 -3.29
CA SER A 11 -6.49 5.88 -4.13
C SER A 11 -6.76 5.22 -5.49
N SER A 12 -7.62 4.19 -5.55
CA SER A 12 -8.06 3.59 -6.82
C SER A 12 -8.97 4.55 -7.60
N ALA A 13 -9.87 5.27 -6.92
CA ALA A 13 -10.76 6.24 -7.54
C ALA A 13 -10.07 7.55 -7.96
N PHE A 14 -8.77 7.74 -7.65
CA PHE A 14 -8.06 8.99 -7.89
C PHE A 14 -8.13 9.45 -9.35
N ASP A 15 -7.92 8.53 -10.29
CA ASP A 15 -7.91 8.86 -11.72
C ASP A 15 -9.28 9.28 -12.24
N THR A 16 -10.36 8.70 -11.69
CA THR A 16 -11.74 9.10 -11.99
C THR A 16 -12.04 10.48 -11.42
N LEU A 17 -11.68 10.71 -10.15
CA LEU A 17 -11.83 12.01 -9.50
C LEU A 17 -11.03 13.11 -10.23
N ALA A 18 -9.82 12.81 -10.70
CA ALA A 18 -8.99 13.79 -11.39
C ALA A 18 -9.58 14.31 -12.71
N LYS A 19 -10.46 13.52 -13.36
CA LYS A 19 -11.10 13.87 -14.63
C LYS A 19 -12.26 14.84 -14.44
N ASP A 20 -13.13 14.53 -13.48
CA ASP A 20 -14.48 15.10 -13.45
C ASP A 20 -14.83 15.85 -12.15
N PHE A 21 -13.95 15.81 -11.13
CA PHE A 21 -14.18 16.47 -9.85
C PHE A 21 -13.23 17.67 -9.66
N ASP A 22 -13.80 18.85 -9.35
CA ASP A 22 -13.06 20.00 -8.83
C ASP A 22 -13.37 20.21 -7.34
N PRO A 23 -12.37 20.07 -6.46
CA PRO A 23 -12.59 20.27 -5.03
C PRO A 23 -13.09 21.65 -4.63
N LYS A 24 -12.96 22.68 -5.48
CA LYS A 24 -13.55 24.01 -5.22
C LYS A 24 -15.06 23.94 -5.05
N ASP A 25 -15.73 23.07 -5.83
CA ASP A 25 -17.19 22.96 -5.78
C ASP A 25 -17.66 22.22 -4.51
N ALA A 26 -16.74 21.54 -3.83
CA ALA A 26 -17.01 20.80 -2.61
C ALA A 26 -16.67 21.57 -1.33
N THR A 27 -15.87 22.64 -1.39
CA THR A 27 -15.42 23.35 -0.17
C THR A 27 -16.60 23.85 0.64
N VAL A 28 -17.56 24.53 0.01
CA VAL A 28 -18.75 25.09 0.67
C VAL A 28 -19.59 24.00 1.35
N PHE A 29 -19.80 22.86 0.67
CA PHE A 29 -20.57 21.74 1.23
C PHE A 29 -19.85 21.11 2.43
N LEU A 30 -18.52 21.00 2.36
CA LEU A 30 -17.70 20.36 3.38
C LEU A 30 -17.42 21.26 4.58
N GLU A 31 -17.47 22.58 4.38
CA GLU A 31 -17.52 23.57 5.45
C GLU A 31 -18.86 23.51 6.18
N GLY A 32 -19.97 23.43 5.45
CA GLY A 32 -21.31 23.34 6.02
C GLY A 32 -21.54 22.08 6.88
N SER A 33 -20.82 21.00 6.58
CA SER A 33 -20.82 19.76 7.37
C SER A 33 -19.77 19.74 8.49
N GLY A 34 -18.95 20.79 8.62
CA GLY A 34 -17.93 20.91 9.68
C GLY A 34 -16.68 20.05 9.50
N LEU A 35 -16.53 19.35 8.35
CA LEU A 35 -15.35 18.53 8.07
C LEU A 35 -14.11 19.41 7.84
N ILE A 36 -14.30 20.47 7.09
CA ILE A 36 -13.24 21.39 6.66
C ILE A 36 -13.50 22.75 7.33
N THR A 37 -12.45 23.36 7.86
CA THR A 37 -12.49 24.72 8.39
C THR A 37 -12.16 25.72 7.28
N THR A 38 -12.61 26.97 7.41
CA THR A 38 -12.38 28.05 6.43
C THR A 38 -10.93 28.15 5.95
N ASP A 39 -9.97 28.08 6.88
CA ASP A 39 -8.53 28.17 6.56
C ASP A 39 -8.04 27.01 5.68
N LEU A 40 -8.70 25.85 5.75
CA LEU A 40 -8.36 24.69 4.94
C LEU A 40 -9.05 24.73 3.58
N ALA A 41 -10.27 25.26 3.51
CA ALA A 41 -10.92 25.53 2.23
C ALA A 41 -10.11 26.52 1.40
N GLU A 42 -9.65 27.62 2.03
CA GLU A 42 -8.76 28.58 1.37
C GLU A 42 -7.45 27.93 0.88
N LYS A 43 -6.86 27.02 1.68
CA LYS A 43 -5.67 26.24 1.26
C LYS A 43 -5.91 25.32 0.06
N ILE A 44 -7.14 24.84 -0.12
CA ILE A 44 -7.53 24.07 -1.30
C ILE A 44 -7.70 25.04 -2.47
N GLU A 45 -8.44 26.12 -2.30
CA GLU A 45 -8.79 27.06 -3.37
C GLU A 45 -7.58 27.81 -3.96
N THR A 46 -6.59 28.09 -3.12
CA THR A 46 -5.32 28.76 -3.50
C THR A 46 -4.43 27.91 -4.41
N ARG A 47 -4.69 26.60 -4.57
CA ARG A 47 -3.88 25.77 -5.49
C ARG A 47 -4.23 26.08 -6.96
N PRO A 48 -3.22 26.30 -7.81
CA PRO A 48 -3.41 26.76 -9.19
C PRO A 48 -4.12 25.72 -10.06
N THR A 49 -3.70 24.46 -9.99
CA THR A 49 -4.23 23.39 -10.85
C THR A 49 -5.29 22.57 -10.14
N ARG A 50 -6.29 22.08 -10.89
CA ARG A 50 -7.34 21.16 -10.37
C ARG A 50 -6.75 19.92 -9.70
N LEU A 51 -5.66 19.41 -10.26
CA LEU A 51 -4.99 18.22 -9.75
C LEU A 51 -4.26 18.48 -8.43
N GLU A 52 -3.66 19.66 -8.24
CA GLU A 52 -3.10 20.05 -6.94
C GLU A 52 -4.19 20.28 -5.89
N ARG A 53 -5.31 20.89 -6.28
CA ARG A 53 -6.50 20.99 -5.43
C ARG A 53 -6.95 19.63 -4.96
N LEU A 54 -7.06 18.66 -5.88
CA LEU A 54 -7.50 17.30 -5.57
C LEU A 54 -6.54 16.57 -4.62
N ARG A 55 -5.24 16.69 -4.86
CA ARG A 55 -4.23 16.09 -3.96
C ARG A 55 -4.33 16.67 -2.55
N GLU A 56 -4.46 17.99 -2.44
CA GLU A 56 -4.55 18.67 -1.15
C GLU A 56 -5.87 18.34 -0.43
N PHE A 57 -6.97 18.32 -1.18
CA PHE A 57 -8.27 17.87 -0.74
C PHE A 57 -8.22 16.47 -0.13
N LEU A 58 -7.73 15.47 -0.88
CA LEU A 58 -7.64 14.09 -0.40
C LEU A 58 -6.70 13.95 0.79
N ARG A 59 -5.61 14.74 0.84
CA ARG A 59 -4.68 14.78 1.98
C ARG A 59 -5.38 15.27 3.25
N ILE A 60 -6.22 16.30 3.15
CA ILE A 60 -7.01 16.85 4.26
C ILE A 60 -8.11 15.86 4.66
N TYR A 61 -8.88 15.37 3.68
CA TYR A 61 -10.02 14.49 3.87
C TYR A 61 -9.60 13.22 4.63
N ARG A 62 -8.52 12.54 4.21
CA ARG A 62 -8.01 11.32 4.86
C ARG A 62 -7.67 11.50 6.35
N ARG A 63 -7.23 12.70 6.74
CA ARG A 63 -6.86 13.00 8.14
C ARG A 63 -8.07 13.35 8.99
N ARG A 64 -9.02 14.10 8.44
CA ARG A 64 -10.14 14.66 9.20
C ARG A 64 -11.40 13.81 9.17
N ALA A 65 -11.70 13.16 8.05
CA ALA A 65 -12.91 12.36 7.92
C ALA A 65 -12.89 11.13 8.83
N THR A 66 -14.06 10.79 9.33
CA THR A 66 -14.37 9.53 10.01
C THR A 66 -14.68 8.43 8.99
N ASP A 67 -15.37 8.80 7.92
CA ASP A 67 -15.91 7.90 6.90
C ASP A 67 -15.90 8.57 5.50
N CYS A 68 -16.20 7.76 4.48
CA CYS A 68 -16.40 8.23 3.11
C CYS A 68 -17.87 8.62 2.81
N GLU A 69 -18.79 8.50 3.77
CA GLU A 69 -20.23 8.73 3.54
C GLU A 69 -20.50 10.18 3.14
N LEU A 70 -19.84 11.13 3.81
CA LEU A 70 -20.01 12.55 3.53
C LEU A 70 -19.60 12.89 2.09
N LEU A 71 -18.49 12.32 1.60
CA LEU A 71 -18.05 12.50 0.23
C LEU A 71 -19.00 11.85 -0.79
N ILE A 72 -19.55 10.68 -0.47
CA ILE A 72 -20.57 10.02 -1.31
C ILE A 72 -21.85 10.87 -1.37
N SER A 73 -22.28 11.44 -0.24
CA SER A 73 -23.45 12.30 -0.18
C SER A 73 -23.27 13.57 -1.01
N TYR A 74 -22.07 14.17 -0.98
CA TYR A 74 -21.71 15.29 -1.85
C TYR A 74 -21.84 14.93 -3.34
N PHE A 75 -21.30 13.78 -3.77
CA PHE A 75 -21.38 13.39 -5.18
C PHE A 75 -22.82 13.12 -5.64
N LYS A 76 -23.69 12.60 -4.76
CA LYS A 76 -25.13 12.49 -5.03
C LYS A 76 -25.78 13.87 -5.15
N PHE A 77 -25.44 14.80 -4.26
CA PHE A 77 -25.94 16.18 -4.30
C PHE A 77 -25.48 16.94 -5.56
N ALA A 78 -24.22 16.77 -5.97
CA ALA A 78 -23.63 17.41 -7.14
C ALA A 78 -24.08 16.78 -8.48
N GLY A 79 -24.95 15.76 -8.46
CA GLY A 79 -25.40 15.04 -9.66
C GLY A 79 -24.32 14.13 -10.29
N GLN A 80 -23.21 13.91 -9.59
CA GLN A 80 -22.12 13.03 -10.02
C GLN A 80 -22.33 11.61 -9.48
N GLU A 81 -23.51 11.03 -9.74
CA GLU A 81 -23.93 9.75 -9.16
C GLU A 81 -23.00 8.59 -9.54
N TYR A 82 -22.40 8.62 -10.72
CA TYR A 82 -21.48 7.56 -11.14
C TYR A 82 -20.24 7.47 -10.25
N ILE A 83 -19.72 8.61 -9.74
CA ILE A 83 -18.60 8.63 -8.78
C ILE A 83 -19.08 8.11 -7.43
N ALA A 84 -20.26 8.53 -6.99
CA ALA A 84 -20.86 8.04 -5.75
C ALA A 84 -21.04 6.52 -5.77
N ASN A 85 -21.61 5.99 -6.85
CA ASN A 85 -21.85 4.56 -7.04
C ASN A 85 -20.53 3.78 -7.14
N LEU A 86 -19.52 4.31 -7.83
CA LEU A 86 -18.18 3.72 -7.88
C LEU A 86 -17.57 3.60 -6.47
N LEU A 87 -17.55 4.69 -5.71
CA LEU A 87 -17.01 4.70 -4.35
C LEU A 87 -17.77 3.77 -3.41
N GLN A 88 -19.10 3.75 -3.51
CA GLN A 88 -19.94 2.89 -2.69
C GLN A 88 -19.68 1.41 -2.98
N THR A 89 -19.63 1.02 -4.26
CA THR A 89 -19.35 -0.36 -4.68
C THR A 89 -17.94 -0.81 -4.24
N ASP A 90 -16.94 0.05 -4.44
CA ASP A 90 -15.56 -0.25 -4.05
C ASP A 90 -15.41 -0.36 -2.52
N LEU A 91 -16.15 0.43 -1.74
CA LEU A 91 -16.17 0.35 -0.27
C LEU A 91 -16.84 -0.93 0.21
N GLU A 92 -18.00 -1.29 -0.33
CA GLU A 92 -18.68 -2.55 -0.01
C GLU A 92 -17.75 -3.74 -0.27
N HIS A 93 -17.10 -3.77 -1.43
CA HIS A 93 -16.12 -4.81 -1.75
C HIS A 93 -14.87 -4.78 -0.83
N ALA A 94 -14.37 -3.59 -0.46
CA ALA A 94 -13.19 -3.48 0.40
C ALA A 94 -13.47 -3.95 1.84
N LEU A 95 -14.69 -3.74 2.34
CA LEU A 95 -15.12 -4.18 3.66
C LEU A 95 -15.41 -5.69 3.67
N ASP A 96 -16.05 -6.23 2.62
CA ASP A 96 -16.33 -7.66 2.49
C ASP A 96 -15.06 -8.50 2.23
N SER A 97 -14.08 -7.95 1.49
CA SER A 97 -12.86 -8.68 1.10
C SER A 97 -11.84 -8.86 2.23
N ASN A 98 -11.97 -8.11 3.33
CA ASN A 98 -11.18 -8.34 4.54
C ASN A 98 -11.41 -9.74 5.14
N GLU A 99 -12.52 -10.38 4.80
CA GLU A 99 -12.82 -11.74 5.25
C GLU A 99 -12.32 -12.85 4.30
N ARG A 100 -11.94 -12.57 3.04
CA ARG A 100 -11.88 -13.65 2.01
C ARG A 100 -10.75 -13.64 0.99
N CYS A 101 -9.73 -12.78 1.07
CA CYS A 101 -8.62 -12.89 0.11
C CYS A 101 -7.60 -13.97 0.52
N SER A 102 -7.97 -15.25 0.41
CA SER A 102 -7.06 -16.40 0.53
C SER A 102 -6.12 -16.58 -0.68
N SER A 103 -6.22 -15.71 -1.69
CA SER A 103 -5.32 -15.72 -2.82
C SER A 103 -3.94 -15.26 -2.38
N VAL A 104 -3.06 -16.22 -2.08
CA VAL A 104 -1.64 -15.98 -1.80
C VAL A 104 -1.09 -15.10 -2.92
N PRO A 105 -0.65 -13.85 -2.65
CA PRO A 105 -0.18 -12.95 -3.69
C PRO A 105 1.01 -13.59 -4.39
N ARG A 106 0.80 -14.07 -5.63
CA ARG A 106 1.88 -14.69 -6.41
C ARG A 106 2.73 -13.56 -6.97
N PHE A 107 3.79 -13.22 -6.24
CA PHE A 107 4.71 -12.19 -6.70
C PHE A 107 5.24 -12.52 -8.11
N PRO A 108 5.26 -11.54 -9.02
CA PRO A 108 5.96 -11.69 -10.29
C PRO A 108 7.41 -12.13 -10.05
N HIS A 109 7.96 -12.94 -10.97
CA HIS A 109 9.29 -13.54 -10.83
C HIS A 109 10.38 -12.51 -10.47
N HIS A 110 10.36 -11.33 -11.13
CA HIS A 110 11.31 -10.26 -10.89
C HIS A 110 11.24 -9.70 -9.45
N LEU A 111 10.04 -9.58 -8.89
CA LEU A 111 9.83 -9.03 -7.54
C LEU A 111 10.23 -10.06 -6.49
N ARG A 112 9.93 -11.35 -6.72
CA ARG A 112 10.43 -12.45 -5.89
C ARG A 112 11.96 -12.47 -5.86
N LEU A 113 12.61 -12.37 -7.01
CA LEU A 113 14.06 -12.37 -7.10
C LEU A 113 14.69 -11.19 -6.35
N ARG A 114 14.12 -9.98 -6.52
CA ARG A 114 14.58 -8.78 -5.81
C ARG A 114 14.48 -8.94 -4.29
N LYS A 115 13.38 -9.51 -3.80
CA LYS A 115 13.19 -9.77 -2.36
C LYS A 115 14.19 -10.79 -1.82
N LEU A 116 14.45 -11.87 -2.55
CA LEU A 116 15.42 -12.89 -2.15
C LEU A 116 16.85 -12.31 -2.12
N LEU A 117 17.22 -11.50 -3.10
CA LEU A 117 18.52 -10.82 -3.11
C LEU A 117 18.67 -9.84 -1.94
N ALA A 118 17.64 -9.03 -1.67
CA ALA A 118 17.65 -8.08 -0.56
C ALA A 118 17.74 -8.76 0.82
N GLY A 119 17.17 -9.96 0.95
CA GLY A 119 17.30 -10.80 2.13
C GLY A 119 18.62 -11.60 2.19
N HIS A 120 19.57 -11.31 1.30
CA HIS A 120 20.82 -12.06 1.14
C HIS A 120 20.61 -13.58 0.99
N VAL A 121 19.49 -14.00 0.39
CA VAL A 121 19.20 -15.41 0.17
C VAL A 121 20.13 -15.95 -0.92
N PRO A 122 21.04 -16.87 -0.59
CA PRO A 122 21.95 -17.51 -1.52
C PRO A 122 21.22 -18.21 -2.66
N ARG A 123 21.77 -18.05 -3.86
CA ARG A 123 21.32 -18.74 -5.05
C ARG A 123 22.00 -20.10 -5.13
N VAL A 124 21.20 -21.16 -4.97
CA VAL A 124 21.69 -22.53 -5.09
C VAL A 124 21.40 -23.02 -6.51
N TRP A 125 22.46 -23.21 -7.30
CA TRP A 125 22.37 -23.58 -8.72
C TRP A 125 22.04 -25.05 -8.95
N GLN A 126 22.42 -25.92 -8.00
CA GLN A 126 22.14 -27.35 -8.03
C GLN A 126 21.70 -27.79 -6.64
N HIS A 127 20.49 -28.33 -6.53
CA HIS A 127 19.97 -28.90 -5.30
C HIS A 127 18.97 -30.02 -5.61
N VAL A 128 18.93 -31.02 -4.74
CA VAL A 128 17.86 -32.04 -4.76
C VAL A 128 16.65 -31.48 -4.03
N LYS A 129 15.48 -31.49 -4.66
CA LYS A 129 14.24 -31.05 -4.02
C LYS A 129 13.84 -32.03 -2.92
N ARG A 130 13.68 -31.52 -1.69
CA ARG A 130 13.17 -32.29 -0.54
C ARG A 130 11.77 -31.81 -0.21
N GLU A 131 10.81 -32.15 -1.06
CA GLU A 131 9.45 -31.59 -1.03
C GLU A 131 8.75 -31.78 0.31
N HIS A 132 8.87 -32.96 0.92
CA HIS A 132 8.25 -33.26 2.21
C HIS A 132 8.74 -32.31 3.32
N LEU A 133 10.05 -32.10 3.43
CA LEU A 133 10.63 -31.17 4.41
C LEU A 133 10.29 -29.71 4.10
N GLN A 134 10.29 -29.33 2.82
CA GLN A 134 9.93 -27.98 2.40
C GLN A 134 8.47 -27.66 2.75
N ASN A 135 7.56 -28.63 2.56
CA ASN A 135 6.15 -28.49 2.88
C ASN A 135 5.93 -28.41 4.39
N ASN A 136 6.60 -29.26 5.18
CA ASN A 136 6.51 -29.21 6.65
C ASN A 136 7.00 -27.86 7.20
N VAL A 137 8.12 -27.35 6.69
CA VAL A 137 8.64 -26.03 7.09
C VAL A 137 7.68 -24.92 6.65
N ALA A 138 7.15 -24.98 5.43
CA ALA A 138 6.19 -23.99 4.95
C ALA A 138 4.90 -23.97 5.81
N GLU A 139 4.45 -25.13 6.28
CA GLU A 139 3.30 -25.27 7.17
C GLU A 139 3.56 -24.63 8.54
N VAL A 140 4.67 -24.98 9.18
CA VAL A 140 5.08 -24.37 10.46
C VAL A 140 5.25 -22.86 10.34
N LEU A 141 5.81 -22.38 9.23
CA LEU A 141 5.95 -20.95 8.97
C LEU A 141 4.61 -20.25 8.74
N ARG A 142 3.65 -20.89 8.07
CA ARG A 142 2.29 -20.34 7.91
C ARG A 142 1.60 -20.20 9.26
N GLN A 143 1.61 -21.25 10.07
CA GLN A 143 1.02 -21.24 11.42
C GLN A 143 1.64 -20.18 12.34
N ARG A 144 2.96 -19.94 12.23
CA ARG A 144 3.66 -18.92 13.03
C ARG A 144 3.55 -17.50 12.46
N ALA A 145 3.36 -17.36 11.16
CA ALA A 145 3.21 -16.04 10.51
C ALA A 145 1.86 -15.38 10.82
N ASP A 146 0.81 -16.18 11.05
CA ASP A 146 -0.51 -15.69 11.49
C ASP A 146 -0.48 -15.09 12.90
N LEU A 147 0.53 -15.40 13.71
CA LEU A 147 0.61 -15.00 15.12
C LEU A 147 1.45 -13.74 15.39
N GLY A 148 2.11 -13.13 14.39
CA GLY A 148 2.85 -11.89 14.65
C GLY A 148 3.89 -11.54 13.61
N SER A 149 3.84 -10.29 13.18
CA SER A 149 4.62 -9.59 12.15
C SER A 149 6.16 -9.54 12.34
N VAL A 150 6.76 -10.35 13.23
CA VAL A 150 8.16 -10.19 13.67
C VAL A 150 9.11 -11.32 13.21
N LEU A 151 8.60 -12.45 12.69
CA LEU A 151 9.44 -13.61 12.34
C LEU A 151 9.91 -13.71 10.87
N ARG A 152 9.81 -12.63 10.08
CA ARG A 152 10.31 -12.66 8.69
C ARG A 152 11.82 -12.88 8.60
N THR A 153 12.58 -12.53 9.63
CA THR A 153 14.05 -12.64 9.65
C THR A 153 14.53 -13.98 10.23
N PHE A 154 13.79 -14.58 11.16
CA PHE A 154 14.16 -15.85 11.81
C PHE A 154 13.94 -17.07 10.89
N ALA A 155 12.94 -17.01 10.01
CA ALA A 155 12.67 -18.06 9.03
C ALA A 155 13.82 -18.24 8.02
N LEU A 156 14.49 -17.15 7.65
CA LEU A 156 15.69 -17.18 6.80
C LEU A 156 16.90 -17.75 7.55
N PHE A 157 17.02 -17.48 8.85
CA PHE A 157 18.11 -18.01 9.69
C PHE A 157 18.04 -19.53 9.84
N LEU A 158 16.84 -20.12 10.01
CA LEU A 158 16.68 -21.58 10.06
C LEU A 158 16.88 -22.26 8.71
N PHE A 159 16.67 -21.54 7.59
CA PHE A 159 17.00 -22.05 6.25
C PHE A 159 18.51 -22.21 6.05
N PHE A 160 19.33 -21.41 6.74
CA PHE A 160 20.79 -21.47 6.68
C PHE A 160 21.44 -22.34 7.77
N SER A 161 20.87 -22.37 8.98
CA SER A 161 21.51 -23.06 10.11
C SER A 161 21.53 -24.59 9.96
N ASN A 162 20.59 -25.18 9.20
CA ASN A 162 20.63 -26.62 8.87
C ASN A 162 21.58 -26.98 7.71
N TYR A 163 22.33 -26.02 7.17
CA TYR A 163 23.26 -26.22 6.06
C TYR A 163 24.68 -25.74 6.37
N THR A 164 25.19 -26.03 7.57
CA THR A 164 26.64 -26.04 7.81
C THR A 164 27.02 -27.18 8.75
N SER A 165 27.19 -28.37 8.18
CA SER A 165 28.22 -29.27 8.72
C SER A 165 29.55 -28.75 8.16
N LYS A 166 30.44 -28.31 9.06
CA LYS A 166 31.84 -27.92 8.85
C LYS A 166 32.10 -26.55 8.19
N HIS A 167 31.96 -25.46 8.94
CA HIS A 167 33.07 -24.51 9.18
C HIS A 167 32.62 -23.40 10.15
N LEU A 168 33.47 -23.19 11.16
CA LEU A 168 33.37 -22.20 12.22
C LEU A 168 33.30 -20.76 11.64
N PHE A 169 32.24 -20.00 11.90
CA PHE A 169 32.24 -18.54 11.68
C PHE A 169 31.63 -17.81 12.87
N ARG A 170 32.45 -16.90 13.44
CA ARG A 170 32.19 -16.14 14.67
C ARG A 170 30.95 -15.25 14.53
N ILE A 171 30.03 -15.42 15.48
CA ILE A 171 28.89 -14.54 15.74
C ILE A 171 29.44 -13.37 16.57
N GLY A 172 29.66 -12.21 15.96
CA GLY A 172 30.14 -11.07 16.73
C GLY A 172 30.35 -9.81 15.93
N ASP A 173 29.41 -9.38 15.07
CA ASP A 173 29.36 -7.97 14.65
C ASP A 173 28.10 -7.53 13.87
N MET A 174 26.89 -7.90 14.31
CA MET A 174 25.66 -7.53 13.55
C MET A 174 24.59 -6.77 14.31
N ALA A 175 24.82 -6.43 15.58
CA ALA A 175 23.88 -5.61 16.36
C ALA A 175 23.77 -4.16 15.85
N SER A 176 24.73 -3.67 15.06
CA SER A 176 24.88 -2.23 14.78
C SER A 176 24.18 -1.73 13.50
N ARG A 177 23.46 -2.58 12.74
CA ARG A 177 22.95 -2.20 11.39
C ARG A 177 21.43 -2.33 11.21
N PHE A 178 20.69 -2.47 12.31
CA PHE A 178 19.22 -2.61 12.30
C PHE A 178 18.44 -1.34 11.90
N SER A 179 19.09 -0.19 11.74
CA SER A 179 18.44 1.11 11.50
C SER A 179 18.09 1.42 10.03
N PHE A 180 18.35 0.52 9.08
CA PHE A 180 18.13 0.83 7.64
C PHE A 180 16.76 0.38 7.08
N TRP A 181 16.02 -0.47 7.78
CA TRP A 181 14.83 -1.13 7.23
C TRP A 181 13.49 -0.40 7.46
N THR A 182 13.49 0.78 8.08
CA THR A 182 12.27 1.57 8.35
C THR A 182 12.13 2.85 7.51
N ARG A 183 12.89 3.00 6.41
CA ARG A 183 12.66 4.13 5.50
C ARG A 183 11.54 3.83 4.50
N PRO A 184 10.47 4.63 4.43
CA PRO A 184 9.49 4.55 3.35
C PRO A 184 10.15 4.99 2.03
N CYS A 185 10.00 4.20 0.98
CA CYS A 185 10.50 4.54 -0.36
C CYS A 185 9.79 5.80 -0.90
N PRO A 186 10.52 6.74 -1.51
CA PRO A 186 9.94 7.93 -2.14
C PRO A 186 9.28 7.57 -3.48
N TYR A 187 8.25 8.36 -3.82
CA TYR A 187 7.46 8.32 -5.05
C TYR A 187 8.32 8.28 -6.33
N VAL A 188 8.02 7.35 -7.25
CA VAL A 188 8.54 7.39 -8.61
C VAL A 188 7.59 8.24 -9.46
N VAL A 189 8.08 9.40 -9.89
CA VAL A 189 7.47 10.25 -10.92
C VAL A 189 7.84 9.65 -12.28
N SER A 190 6.86 9.10 -13.00
CA SER A 190 7.03 8.67 -14.39
C SER A 190 6.88 9.88 -15.32
N GLY A 191 8.01 10.44 -15.75
CA GLY A 191 8.10 11.37 -16.87
C GLY A 191 8.34 10.58 -18.16
N SER A 192 7.41 10.70 -19.12
CA SER A 192 7.58 10.16 -20.47
C SER A 192 8.18 11.24 -21.36
N SER A 193 9.50 11.15 -21.59
CA SER A 193 10.22 11.96 -22.58
C SER A 193 10.21 11.22 -23.92
N SER A 194 9.52 11.77 -24.90
CA SER A 194 9.51 11.34 -26.30
C SER A 194 10.86 11.63 -26.97
N TYR A 195 11.51 10.59 -27.51
CA TYR A 195 12.60 10.73 -28.47
C TYR A 195 12.05 10.52 -29.88
N VAL A 196 12.22 11.53 -30.72
CA VAL A 196 12.12 11.48 -32.18
C VAL A 196 13.55 11.43 -32.71
N MET A 197 13.87 10.40 -33.49
CA MET A 197 14.97 10.34 -34.46
C MET A 197 14.26 10.05 -35.78
N GLY A 198 14.41 10.83 -36.84
CA GLY A 198 15.67 11.24 -37.44
C GLY A 198 15.74 10.51 -38.77
#